data_AF-X0VK26-F1
#
_entry.id   AF-X0VK26-F1
#
_cell.length_a   1.000
_cell.length_b   1.000
_cell.length_c   1.000
_cell.angle_alpha   90.00
_cell.angle_beta   90.00
_cell.angle_gamma   90.00
#
_symmetry.space_group_name_H-M   'P 1'
#
loop_
_entity.id
_entity.type
_entity.pdbx_description
1 polymer ?
#
loop_
_entity_poly.entity_id
_entity_poly.type
_entity_poly.pdbx_seq_one_letter_code
_entity_poly.pdbx_strand_id
1 'polypeptide(L)'
;EEKNKVSSVFHNRLEIGMKLQSCASIQYILETPKEILDENDLKIDSPYNTYLYKGLPPGPICNPGLDSIMAALEPAEEDYLYFVLGENGKHIFSKTYQEHLKNKK
;
A
#
# COMPACT_ATOMS: atom_id res chain seq x y z
N GLU A 1 -8.61 7.75 -11.10
CA GLU A 1 -9.10 6.36 -11.31
C GLU A 1 -8.27 5.33 -10.55
N GLU A 2 -6.96 5.20 -10.81
CA GLU A 2 -6.12 4.22 -10.07
C GLU A 2 -6.10 4.43 -8.55
N LYS A 3 -6.13 5.69 -8.07
CA LYS A 3 -6.18 6.00 -6.63
C LYS A 3 -7.38 5.35 -5.92
N ASN A 4 -8.55 5.29 -6.56
CA ASN A 4 -9.75 4.68 -5.97
C ASN A 4 -9.58 3.16 -5.86
N LYS A 5 -8.91 2.52 -6.82
CA LYS A 5 -8.57 1.08 -6.78
C LYS A 5 -7.50 0.77 -5.73
N VAL A 6 -6.50 1.63 -5.58
CA VAL A 6 -5.49 1.49 -4.50
C VAL A 6 -6.14 1.67 -3.13
N SER A 7 -7.04 2.65 -3.00
CA SER A 7 -7.83 2.87 -1.79
C SER A 7 -8.66 1.64 -1.44
N SER A 8 -9.38 1.08 -2.43
CA SER A 8 -10.11 -0.18 -2.29
C SER A 8 -9.26 -1.32 -1.73
N VAL A 9 -8.04 -1.53 -2.26
CA VAL A 9 -7.11 -2.55 -1.72
C VAL A 9 -6.81 -2.34 -0.25
N PHE A 10 -6.54 -1.11 0.18
CA PHE A 10 -6.23 -0.83 1.58
C PHE A 10 -7.46 -1.00 2.49
N HIS A 11 -8.65 -0.56 2.06
CA HIS A 11 -9.90 -0.78 2.78
C HIS A 11 -10.19 -2.28 2.96
N ASN A 12 -10.12 -3.05 1.87
CA ASN A 12 -10.35 -4.50 1.90
C ASN A 12 -9.36 -5.21 2.85
N ARG A 13 -8.08 -4.80 2.83
CA ARG A 13 -7.07 -5.35 3.75
C ARG A 13 -7.37 -5.00 5.20
N LEU A 14 -7.80 -3.76 5.48
CA LEU A 14 -8.18 -3.34 6.84
C LEU A 14 -9.35 -4.16 7.36
N GLU A 15 -10.39 -4.36 6.55
CA GLU A 15 -11.60 -5.09 6.92
C GLU A 15 -11.28 -6.53 7.36
N ILE A 16 -10.38 -7.21 6.65
CA ILE A 16 -9.99 -8.60 6.97
C ILE A 16 -8.80 -8.69 7.94
N GLY A 17 -8.32 -7.56 8.47
CA GLY A 17 -7.17 -7.52 9.39
C GLY A 17 -5.85 -8.00 8.75
N MET A 18 -5.68 -7.77 7.45
CA MET A 18 -4.43 -7.97 6.72
C MET A 18 -3.52 -6.73 6.88
N LYS A 19 -2.21 -6.96 6.91
CA LYS A 19 -1.21 -5.86 6.97
C LYS A 19 -1.21 -5.06 5.67
N LEU A 20 -1.03 -3.74 5.75
CA LEU A 20 -1.09 -2.87 4.56
C LEU A 20 0.16 -3.01 3.67
N GLN A 21 1.33 -3.29 4.27
CA GLN A 21 2.59 -3.54 3.55
C GLN A 21 2.91 -2.47 2.49
N SER A 22 2.84 -1.20 2.89
CA SER A 22 3.11 -0.07 2.00
C SER A 22 4.53 0.43 2.20
N CYS A 23 5.33 0.42 1.12
CA CYS A 23 6.70 0.98 1.12
C CYS A 23 6.72 2.47 1.50
N ALA A 24 5.66 3.23 1.21
CA ALA A 24 5.55 4.63 1.60
C ALA A 24 5.63 4.83 3.12
N SER A 25 5.11 3.86 3.89
CA SER A 25 5.21 3.90 5.36
C SER A 25 6.63 3.66 5.87
N ILE A 26 7.43 2.87 5.15
CA ILE A 26 8.85 2.67 5.45
C ILE A 26 9.65 3.91 5.09
N GLN A 27 9.40 4.51 3.92
CA GLN A 27 10.03 5.76 3.49
C GLN A 27 9.81 6.89 4.49
N TYR A 28 8.64 6.94 5.16
CA TYR A 28 8.36 7.91 6.21
C TYR A 28 9.22 7.71 7.47
N ILE A 29 9.58 6.47 7.78
CA ILE A 29 10.41 6.14 8.95
C ILE A 29 11.88 6.47 8.70
N LEU A 30 12.33 6.34 7.44
CA LEU A 30 13.71 6.61 7.06
C LEU A 30 14.04 8.10 7.14
N GLU A 31 15.23 8.42 7.66
CA GLU A 31 15.73 9.81 7.70
C GLU A 31 15.95 10.38 6.30
N THR A 32 16.38 9.53 5.36
CA THR A 32 16.61 9.89 3.95
C THR A 32 15.89 8.88 3.05
N PRO A 33 15.11 9.35 2.06
CA PRO A 33 14.45 8.46 1.11
C PRO A 33 15.46 7.59 0.35
N LYS A 34 15.12 6.32 0.19
CA LYS A 34 15.90 5.37 -0.62
C LYS A 34 15.17 5.09 -1.92
N GLU A 35 15.92 4.97 -3.02
CA GLU A 35 15.35 4.54 -4.30
C GLU A 35 14.81 3.10 -4.23
N ILE A 36 15.56 2.22 -3.57
CA ILE A 36 15.21 0.81 -3.36
C ILE A 36 15.27 0.51 -1.86
N LEU A 37 14.18 -0.03 -1.33
CA LEU A 37 14.13 -0.55 0.04
C LEU A 37 14.60 -2.01 0.04
N ASP A 38 15.46 -2.35 1.00
CA ASP A 38 15.93 -3.73 1.19
C ASP A 38 15.13 -4.48 2.28
N GLU A 39 15.44 -5.76 2.49
CA GLU A 39 14.74 -6.57 3.48
C GLU A 39 14.94 -6.13 4.93
N ASN A 40 16.04 -5.44 5.24
CA ASN A 40 16.30 -4.93 6.58
C ASN A 40 15.45 -3.69 6.85
N ASP A 41 15.25 -2.85 5.84
CA ASP A 41 14.34 -1.69 5.94
C ASP A 41 12.91 -2.11 6.31
N LEU A 42 12.44 -3.26 5.79
CA LEU A 42 11.10 -3.77 6.09
C LEU A 42 10.95 -4.29 7.53
N LYS A 43 12.05 -4.48 8.26
CA LYS A 43 12.09 -5.01 9.63
C LYS A 43 12.27 -3.93 10.69
N ILE A 44 12.33 -2.64 10.31
CA ILE A 44 12.47 -1.54 11.26
C ILE A 44 11.29 -1.53 12.22
N ASP A 45 11.57 -1.65 13.52
CA ASP A 45 10.53 -1.62 14.55
C ASP A 45 10.04 -0.18 14.79
N SER A 46 8.85 0.10 14.30
CA SER A 46 8.17 1.39 14.43
C SER A 46 6.67 1.19 14.28
N PRO A 47 5.82 1.92 15.04
CA PRO A 47 4.37 1.82 14.89
C PRO A 47 3.86 2.26 13.51
N TYR A 48 4.71 2.95 12.71
CA TYR A 48 4.41 3.27 11.32
C TYR A 48 4.68 2.12 10.34
N ASN A 49 5.39 1.07 10.76
CA ASN A 49 5.77 -0.02 9.86
C ASN A 49 4.57 -0.95 9.58
N THR A 50 3.91 -0.72 8.45
CA THR A 50 2.77 -1.52 7.99
C THR A 50 3.11 -2.91 7.46
N TYR A 51 4.39 -3.32 7.47
CA TYR A 51 4.83 -4.72 7.27
C TYR A 51 4.86 -5.51 8.59
N LEU A 52 5.02 -4.82 9.73
CA LEU A 52 5.07 -5.46 11.05
C LEU A 52 3.72 -5.40 11.76
N TYR A 53 3.03 -4.25 11.70
CA TYR A 53 1.80 -3.99 12.43
C TYR A 53 0.58 -3.98 11.50
N LYS A 54 -0.57 -4.46 12.01
CA LYS A 54 -1.86 -4.43 11.32
C LYS A 54 -2.55 -3.09 11.54
N GLY A 55 -3.48 -2.73 10.64
CA GLY A 55 -4.22 -1.48 10.74
C GLY A 55 -3.50 -0.29 10.12
N LEU A 56 -4.03 0.89 10.38
CA LEU A 56 -3.41 2.16 9.99
C LEU A 56 -2.26 2.52 10.94
N PRO A 57 -1.23 3.25 10.45
CA PRO A 57 -0.23 3.86 11.33
C PRO A 57 -0.88 4.90 12.28
N PRO A 58 -0.18 5.34 13.35
CA PRO A 58 -0.72 6.29 14.33
C PRO A 58 -1.16 7.64 13.74
N GLY A 59 -0.64 8.01 12.58
CA GLY A 59 -0.97 9.25 11.89
C GLY A 59 -0.60 9.20 10.40
N PRO A 60 -0.92 10.27 9.65
CA PRO A 60 -0.56 10.36 8.25
C PRO A 60 0.97 10.41 8.04
N ILE A 61 1.41 9.95 6.87
CA ILE A 61 2.83 9.95 6.47
C ILE A 61 3.20 11.11 5.54
N CYS A 62 2.21 11.86 5.04
CA CYS A 62 2.40 13.03 4.19
C CYS A 62 1.14 13.90 4.17
N ASN A 63 1.22 15.04 3.48
CA ASN A 63 0.07 15.88 3.17
C ASN A 63 -0.60 15.36 1.88
N PRO A 64 -1.82 14.79 1.94
CA PRO A 64 -2.48 14.26 0.76
C PRO A 64 -3.06 15.39 -0.12
N GLY A 65 -3.04 15.16 -1.43
CA GLY A 65 -3.83 15.98 -2.36
C GLY A 65 -5.33 15.69 -2.25
N LEU A 66 -6.16 16.61 -2.77
CA LEU A 66 -7.62 16.48 -2.73
C LEU A 66 -8.11 15.17 -3.36
N ASP A 67 -7.50 14.74 -4.46
CA ASP A 67 -7.86 13.50 -5.15
C ASP A 67 -7.57 12.24 -4.31
N SER A 68 -6.50 12.24 -3.51
CA SER A 68 -6.22 11.18 -2.54
C SER A 68 -7.20 11.19 -1.37
N ILE A 69 -7.63 12.37 -0.91
CA ILE A 69 -8.68 12.49 0.12
C ILE A 69 -10.00 11.93 -0.41
N MET A 70 -10.41 12.33 -1.61
CA MET A 70 -11.63 11.83 -2.24
C MET A 70 -11.57 10.32 -2.45
N ALA A 71 -10.43 9.78 -2.91
CA ALA A 71 -10.26 8.32 -3.06
C ALA A 71 -10.35 7.57 -1.72
N ALA A 72 -9.90 8.17 -0.62
CA ALA A 72 -10.01 7.57 0.72
C ALA A 72 -11.46 7.53 1.22
N LEU A 73 -12.25 8.56 0.90
CA LEU A 73 -13.68 8.66 1.24
C LEU A 73 -14.56 7.78 0.34
N GLU A 74 -14.24 7.72 -0.95
CA GLU A 74 -14.98 7.01 -1.99
C GLU A 74 -14.05 6.01 -2.73
N PRO A 75 -13.67 4.90 -2.07
CA PRO A 75 -12.90 3.85 -2.72
C PRO A 75 -13.70 3.19 -3.85
N ALA A 76 -13.02 2.56 -4.79
CA ALA A 76 -13.69 1.72 -5.78
C ALA A 76 -14.30 0.47 -5.11
N GLU A 77 -15.48 0.06 -5.56
CA GLU A 77 -16.13 -1.18 -5.12
C GLU A 77 -15.55 -2.39 -5.87
N GLU A 78 -14.39 -2.85 -5.43
CA GLU A 78 -13.64 -3.96 -6.02
C GLU A 78 -13.06 -4.86 -4.93
N ASP A 79 -12.93 -6.17 -5.18
CA ASP A 79 -12.40 -7.13 -4.17
C ASP A 79 -10.87 -7.31 -4.25
N TYR A 80 -10.13 -6.32 -4.74
CA TYR A 80 -8.69 -6.45 -4.90
C TYR A 80 -8.00 -6.46 -3.54
N LEU A 81 -6.98 -7.31 -3.40
CA LEU A 81 -6.13 -7.38 -2.21
C LEU A 81 -4.66 -7.07 -2.52
N TYR A 82 -4.29 -7.00 -3.80
CA TYR A 82 -2.90 -6.83 -4.21
C TYR A 82 -2.82 -5.93 -5.44
N PHE A 83 -1.73 -5.18 -5.54
CA PHE A 83 -1.37 -4.47 -6.76
C PHE A 83 0.15 -4.48 -6.93
N VAL A 84 0.60 -4.39 -8.18
CA VAL A 84 2.02 -4.29 -8.55
C VAL A 84 2.15 -3.41 -9.79
N LEU A 85 3.24 -2.65 -9.89
CA LEU A 85 3.53 -1.88 -11.10
C LEU A 85 3.92 -2.83 -12.23
N GLY A 86 3.18 -2.80 -13.34
CA GLY A 86 3.50 -3.56 -14.55
C GLY A 86 4.52 -2.84 -15.44
N GLU A 87 5.07 -3.56 -16.42
CA GLU A 87 6.06 -3.06 -17.39
C GLU A 87 5.55 -1.86 -18.22
N ASN A 88 4.23 -1.72 -18.37
CA ASN A 88 3.60 -0.61 -19.08
C ASN A 88 3.44 0.66 -18.22
N GLY A 89 3.97 0.67 -17.00
CA GLY A 89 3.88 1.78 -16.05
C GLY A 89 2.52 1.92 -15.37
N LYS A 90 1.60 0.94 -15.51
CA LYS A 90 0.30 0.92 -14.85
C LYS A 90 0.24 -0.14 -13.77
N HIS A 91 -0.59 0.06 -12.75
CA HIS A 91 -0.77 -0.95 -11.70
C HIS A 91 -1.68 -2.08 -12.18
N ILE A 92 -1.24 -3.31 -11.94
CA ILE A 92 -2.04 -4.51 -12.14
C ILE A 92 -2.60 -4.93 -10.79
N PHE A 93 -3.93 -4.98 -10.68
CA PHE A 93 -4.65 -5.35 -9.48
C PHE A 93 -5.02 -6.83 -9.49
N SER A 94 -5.00 -7.48 -8.33
CA SER A 94 -5.28 -8.92 -8.19
C SER A 94 -6.00 -9.22 -6.89
N LYS A 95 -6.85 -10.26 -6.91
CA LYS A 95 -7.63 -10.69 -5.76
C LYS A 95 -6.85 -11.69 -4.91
N THR A 96 -6.01 -12.50 -5.55
CA THR A 96 -5.24 -13.55 -4.86
C THR A 96 -3.74 -13.31 -4.90
N TYR A 97 -3.04 -13.86 -3.91
CA TYR A 97 -1.58 -13.80 -3.86
C TYR A 97 -0.93 -14.52 -5.06
N GLN A 98 -1.54 -15.60 -5.56
CA GLN A 98 -1.00 -16.34 -6.72
C GLN A 98 -1.09 -15.52 -8.02
N GLU A 99 -2.16 -14.75 -8.20
CA GLU A 99 -2.27 -13.79 -9.30
C GLU A 99 -1.22 -12.69 -9.17
N HIS A 100 -1.06 -12.13 -7.97
CA HIS A 100 -0.05 -11.10 -7.71
C HIS A 100 1.36 -11.57 -8.07
N LEU A 101 1.73 -12.80 -7.68
CA LEU A 101 3.03 -13.39 -8.01
C LEU A 101 3.24 -13.57 -9.52
N LYS A 102 2.19 -13.91 -10.28
CA LYS A 102 2.29 -14.01 -11.75
C LYS A 102 2.46 -12.65 -12.42
N ASN A 103 1.91 -11.60 -11.82
CA ASN A 103 2.00 -10.22 -12.31
C ASN A 103 3.33 -9.54 -11.92
N LYS A 104 3.96 -9.99 -10.82
CA LYS A 104 5.29 -9.56 -10.40
C LYS A 104 6.34 -10.23 -11.30
N LYS A 105 6.68 -9.56 -12.41
CA LYS A 105 7.73 -9.96 -13.35
C LYS A 105 8.99 -9.13 -13.14
#